data_AF-A0A7K5CAB5-F1
#
_entry.id   AF-A0A7K5CAB5-F1
#
_cell.length_a   1.000
_cell.length_b   1.000
_cell.length_c   1.000
_cell.angle_alpha   90.00
_cell.angle_beta   90.00
_cell.angle_gamma   90.00
#
_symmetry.space_group_name_H-M   'P 1'
#
loop_
_entity.id
_entity.type
_entity.pdbx_description
1 polymer ?
#
loop_
_entity_poly.entity_id
_entity_poly.type
_entity_poly.pdbx_seq_one_letter_code
_entity_poly.pdbx_strand_id
1 'polypeptide(L)'
;QAVHAAILRHRFLIVRAKEVRCGAEQSRRFYREHAGRFFYQRLVEFMASGPMWAYILAHENAVPRWRSLMGPTKVYRARHSDPDSIRGAYGLTDTRNTTHGSDSPASASREIAFFFPEFDEQRWYEQDEPQLRQGQLFYSAQERVHRVLGAQPAQVT
;
A
#
# COMPACT_ATOMS: atom_id res chain seq x y z
N GLN A 1 -9.75 -9.45 0.31
CA GLN A 1 -9.19 -10.45 -0.62
C GLN A 1 -9.10 -9.91 -2.06
N ALA A 2 -10.15 -9.29 -2.62
CA ALA A 2 -10.15 -8.75 -3.99
C ALA A 2 -9.00 -7.77 -4.32
N VAL A 3 -8.69 -6.81 -3.42
CA VAL A 3 -7.58 -5.86 -3.62
C VAL A 3 -6.23 -6.57 -3.73
N HIS A 4 -5.99 -7.56 -2.87
CA HIS A 4 -4.76 -8.34 -2.92
C HIS A 4 -4.63 -9.13 -4.23
N ALA A 5 -5.71 -9.74 -4.69
CA ALA A 5 -5.74 -10.39 -6.00
C ALA A 5 -5.49 -9.40 -7.15
N ALA A 6 -6.01 -8.16 -7.06
CA ALA A 6 -5.73 -7.12 -8.04
C ALA A 6 -4.24 -6.72 -8.05
N ILE A 7 -3.61 -6.59 -6.88
CA ILE A 7 -2.15 -6.32 -6.77
C ILE A 7 -1.36 -7.38 -7.55
N LEU A 8 -1.62 -8.67 -7.30
CA LEU A 8 -0.94 -9.77 -7.97
C LEU A 8 -1.24 -9.81 -9.48
N ARG A 9 -2.51 -9.68 -9.88
CA ARG A 9 -2.92 -9.70 -11.30
C ARG A 9 -2.29 -8.57 -12.10
N HIS A 10 -2.13 -7.40 -11.50
CA HIS A 10 -1.45 -6.27 -12.13
C HIS A 10 0.08 -6.34 -12.00
N ARG A 11 0.63 -7.44 -11.50
CA ARG A 11 2.08 -7.71 -11.40
C ARG A 11 2.86 -6.76 -10.49
N PHE A 12 2.20 -6.19 -9.48
CA PHE A 12 2.95 -5.54 -8.41
C PHE A 12 3.68 -6.59 -7.59
N LEU A 13 4.96 -6.35 -7.32
CA LEU A 13 5.69 -7.10 -6.32
C LEU A 13 5.27 -6.58 -4.95
N ILE A 14 4.99 -7.51 -4.05
CA ILE A 14 4.69 -7.21 -2.65
C ILE A 14 5.97 -7.42 -1.85
N VAL A 15 6.61 -6.34 -1.44
CA VAL A 15 7.90 -6.37 -0.73
C VAL A 15 7.69 -6.67 0.76
N ARG A 16 6.68 -6.04 1.36
CA ARG A 16 6.23 -6.31 2.73
C ARG A 16 4.71 -6.24 2.78
N ALA A 17 4.11 -7.04 3.65
CA ALA A 17 2.70 -7.02 3.95
C ALA A 17 2.50 -7.28 5.43
N LYS A 18 1.64 -6.50 6.10
CA LYS A 18 1.17 -6.84 7.44
C LYS A 18 -0.23 -6.33 7.70
N GLU A 19 -0.97 -7.05 8.51
CA GLU A 19 -2.24 -6.58 9.05
C GLU A 19 -1.95 -5.63 10.22
N VAL A 20 -2.58 -4.46 10.21
CA VAL A 20 -2.41 -3.43 11.24
C VAL A 20 -3.77 -3.00 11.76
N ARG A 21 -3.80 -2.61 13.04
CA ARG A 21 -4.94 -1.94 13.68
C ARG A 21 -4.43 -0.63 14.24
N CYS A 22 -4.87 0.47 13.66
CA CYS A 22 -4.44 1.79 14.11
C CYS A 22 -5.42 2.33 15.15
N GLY A 23 -4.90 2.79 16.28
CA GLY A 23 -5.70 3.58 17.22
C GLY A 23 -5.99 4.98 16.66
N ALA A 24 -6.85 5.73 17.35
CA ALA A 24 -7.17 7.11 16.98
C ALA A 24 -5.91 8.00 16.94
N GLU A 25 -5.00 7.87 17.92
CA GLU A 25 -3.77 8.65 17.98
C GLU A 25 -2.84 8.37 16.79
N GLN A 26 -2.60 7.09 16.48
CA GLN A 26 -1.80 6.69 15.33
C GLN A 26 -2.42 7.20 14.02
N SER A 27 -3.74 7.10 13.88
CA SER A 27 -4.48 7.59 12.71
C SER A 27 -4.38 9.12 12.56
N ARG A 28 -4.41 9.88 13.66
CA ARG A 28 -4.16 11.34 13.65
C ARG A 28 -2.74 11.68 13.21
N ARG A 29 -1.75 10.93 13.70
CA ARG A 29 -0.34 11.13 13.29
C ARG A 29 -0.16 10.87 11.80
N PHE A 30 -0.78 9.81 11.28
CA PHE A 30 -0.75 9.48 9.86
C PHE A 30 -1.37 10.59 9.00
N TYR A 31 -2.58 11.03 9.34
CA TYR A 31 -3.29 12.08 8.58
C TYR A 31 -2.94 13.51 8.98
N ARG A 32 -1.83 13.75 9.66
CA ARG A 32 -1.48 15.08 10.19
C ARG A 32 -1.47 16.18 9.12
N GLU A 33 -1.07 15.86 7.89
CA GLU A 33 -1.09 16.79 6.74
C GLU A 33 -2.51 17.26 6.34
N HIS A 34 -3.55 16.62 6.88
CA HIS A 34 -4.95 16.97 6.66
C HIS A 34 -5.61 17.61 7.90
N ALA A 35 -4.86 17.88 8.97
CA ALA A 35 -5.39 18.55 10.15
C ALA A 35 -6.07 19.88 9.77
N GLY A 36 -7.23 20.14 10.37
CA GLY A 36 -8.06 21.33 10.08
C GLY A 36 -8.95 21.22 8.84
N ARG A 37 -8.79 20.19 7.99
CA ARG A 37 -9.73 19.96 6.87
C ARG A 37 -11.05 19.37 7.38
N PHE A 38 -12.17 19.78 6.79
CA PHE A 38 -13.51 19.35 7.23
C PHE A 38 -13.72 17.82 7.25
N PHE A 39 -12.96 17.07 6.46
CA PHE A 39 -13.03 15.61 6.38
C PHE A 39 -12.01 14.87 7.28
N TYR A 40 -11.12 15.59 7.96
CA TYR A 40 -10.02 15.01 8.73
C TYR A 40 -10.48 14.02 9.79
N GLN A 41 -11.45 14.42 10.60
CA GLN A 41 -11.96 13.56 11.69
C GLN A 41 -12.55 12.26 11.14
N ARG A 42 -13.24 12.32 10.00
CA ARG A 42 -13.80 11.13 9.34
C ARG A 42 -12.71 10.18 8.82
N LEU A 43 -11.56 10.69 8.36
CA LEU A 43 -10.41 9.86 7.97
C LEU A 43 -9.83 9.12 9.18
N VAL A 44 -9.61 9.86 10.28
CA VAL A 44 -9.06 9.32 11.54
C VAL A 44 -9.97 8.24 12.10
N GLU A 45 -11.27 8.50 12.21
CA GLU A 45 -12.26 7.55 12.73
C GLU A 45 -12.39 6.32 11.84
N PHE A 46 -12.40 6.49 10.53
CA PHE A 46 -12.52 5.36 9.61
C PHE A 46 -11.28 4.46 9.67
N MET A 47 -10.08 5.04 9.64
CA MET A 47 -8.83 4.28 9.77
C MET A 47 -8.74 3.56 11.12
N ALA A 48 -9.28 4.15 12.19
CA ALA A 48 -9.29 3.54 13.51
C ALA A 48 -10.42 2.51 13.74
N SER A 49 -11.36 2.37 12.80
CA SER A 49 -12.56 1.56 13.00
C SER A 49 -12.35 0.05 12.87
N GLY A 50 -11.19 -0.40 12.39
CA GLY A 50 -10.95 -1.82 12.16
C GLY A 50 -9.55 -2.16 11.66
N PRO A 51 -9.31 -3.44 11.36
CA PRO A 51 -8.04 -3.89 10.79
C PRO A 51 -7.91 -3.45 9.33
N MET A 52 -6.67 -3.23 8.89
CA MET A 52 -6.34 -2.98 7.49
C MET A 52 -5.04 -3.71 7.12
N TRP A 53 -4.81 -3.89 5.83
CA TRP A 53 -3.53 -4.38 5.32
C TRP A 53 -2.66 -3.23 4.86
N ALA A 54 -1.45 -3.12 5.43
CA ALA A 54 -0.39 -2.27 4.92
C ALA A 54 0.49 -3.08 3.96
N TYR A 55 0.85 -2.49 2.82
CA TYR A 55 1.71 -3.09 1.81
C TYR A 55 2.83 -2.13 1.43
N ILE A 56 4.03 -2.67 1.23
CA ILE A 56 5.07 -2.04 0.41
C ILE A 56 5.00 -2.70 -0.96
N LEU A 57 4.68 -1.91 -1.98
CA LEU A 57 4.52 -2.38 -3.36
C LEU A 57 5.66 -1.87 -4.23
N ALA A 58 6.24 -2.76 -5.03
CA ALA A 58 7.27 -2.43 -6.02
C ALA A 58 6.78 -2.75 -7.43
N HIS A 59 7.08 -1.82 -8.35
CA HIS A 59 6.86 -1.91 -9.78
C HIS A 59 7.62 -0.75 -10.44
N GLU A 60 7.96 -0.87 -11.71
CA GLU A 60 8.37 0.31 -12.50
C GLU A 60 7.25 1.37 -12.46
N ASN A 61 7.57 2.60 -12.04
CA ASN A 61 6.58 3.65 -11.82
C ASN A 61 5.46 3.25 -10.82
N ALA A 62 5.82 2.57 -9.72
CA ALA A 62 4.88 2.02 -8.74
C ALA A 62 3.81 3.01 -8.27
N VAL A 63 4.20 4.24 -7.90
CA VAL A 63 3.27 5.26 -7.37
C VAL A 63 2.22 5.64 -8.41
N PRO A 64 2.55 6.16 -9.61
CA PRO A 64 1.56 6.46 -10.65
C PRO A 64 0.68 5.25 -11.01
N ARG A 65 1.30 4.07 -11.12
CA ARG A 65 0.59 2.85 -11.53
C ARG A 65 -0.41 2.38 -10.48
N TRP A 66 -0.05 2.44 -9.20
CA TRP A 66 -0.95 2.11 -8.10
C TRP A 66 -2.11 3.10 -8.05
N ARG A 67 -1.84 4.39 -8.22
CA ARG A 67 -2.88 5.43 -8.27
C ARG A 67 -3.86 5.23 -9.41
N SER A 68 -3.37 4.86 -10.59
CA SER A 68 -4.22 4.51 -11.73
C SER A 68 -5.09 3.29 -11.43
N LEU A 69 -4.51 2.21 -10.87
CA LEU A 69 -5.26 1.01 -10.50
C LEU A 69 -6.32 1.26 -9.42
N MET A 70 -6.02 2.15 -8.46
CA MET A 70 -7.01 2.58 -7.46
C MET A 70 -8.17 3.35 -8.09
N GLY A 71 -7.90 4.15 -9.13
CA GLY A 71 -8.86 5.05 -9.75
C GLY A 71 -9.09 6.34 -8.95
N PRO A 72 -9.96 7.24 -9.45
CA PRO A 72 -10.25 8.53 -8.82
C PRO A 72 -10.70 8.41 -7.35
N THR A 73 -10.29 9.36 -6.50
CA THR A 73 -10.66 9.37 -5.06
C THR A 73 -12.18 9.42 -4.84
N LYS A 74 -12.89 10.15 -5.71
CA LYS A 74 -14.34 10.29 -5.67
C LYS A 74 -14.99 9.04 -6.28
N VAL A 75 -15.71 8.27 -5.48
CA VAL A 75 -16.25 6.96 -5.91
C VAL A 75 -17.22 7.10 -7.08
N TYR A 76 -18.07 8.14 -7.09
CA TYR A 76 -18.97 8.38 -8.22
C TYR A 76 -18.17 8.56 -9.52
N ARG A 77 -17.08 9.33 -9.48
CA ARG A 77 -16.22 9.56 -10.65
C ARG A 77 -15.56 8.26 -11.08
N ALA A 78 -14.99 7.51 -10.14
CA ALA A 78 -14.36 6.22 -10.44
C ALA A 78 -15.34 5.24 -11.09
N ARG A 79 -16.59 5.16 -10.62
CA ARG A 79 -17.62 4.30 -11.24
C ARG A 79 -17.96 4.71 -12.69
N HIS A 80 -17.87 6.00 -13.01
CA HIS A 80 -18.18 6.49 -14.35
C HIS A 80 -16.98 6.45 -15.31
N SER A 81 -15.80 6.86 -14.87
CA SER A 81 -14.61 6.95 -15.74
C SER A 81 -13.77 5.68 -15.76
N ASP A 82 -13.70 4.96 -14.65
CA ASP A 82 -12.79 3.82 -14.45
C ASP A 82 -13.50 2.70 -13.66
N PRO A 83 -14.62 2.13 -14.18
CA PRO A 83 -15.44 1.18 -13.43
C PRO A 83 -14.67 -0.07 -12.96
N ASP A 84 -13.64 -0.47 -13.71
CA ASP A 84 -12.77 -1.61 -13.38
C ASP A 84 -11.66 -1.29 -12.36
N SER A 85 -11.48 -0.01 -12.00
CA SER A 85 -10.57 0.40 -10.94
C SER A 85 -11.04 -0.12 -9.57
N ILE A 86 -10.15 -0.20 -8.60
CA ILE A 86 -10.49 -0.69 -7.25
C ILE A 86 -11.61 0.16 -6.62
N ARG A 87 -11.55 1.49 -6.79
CA ARG A 87 -12.58 2.41 -6.27
C ARG A 87 -13.88 2.35 -7.06
N GLY A 88 -13.80 2.14 -8.38
CA GLY A 88 -14.98 1.95 -9.23
C GLY A 88 -15.74 0.69 -8.83
N ALA A 89 -15.04 -0.43 -8.73
CA ALA A 89 -15.64 -1.72 -8.44
C ALA A 89 -16.12 -1.89 -6.99
N TYR A 90 -15.38 -1.35 -6.01
CA TYR A 90 -15.60 -1.67 -4.58
C TYR A 90 -15.85 -0.46 -3.68
N GLY A 91 -15.64 0.76 -4.16
CA GLY A 91 -15.82 1.96 -3.35
C GLY A 91 -17.28 2.14 -2.94
N LEU A 92 -17.52 2.54 -1.69
CA LEU A 92 -18.86 2.83 -1.16
C LEU A 92 -19.13 4.33 -1.09
N THR A 93 -18.18 5.09 -0.55
CA THR A 93 -18.24 6.55 -0.39
C THR A 93 -16.85 7.16 -0.54
N ASP A 94 -16.75 8.49 -0.60
CA ASP A 94 -15.46 9.18 -0.72
C ASP A 94 -14.47 8.88 0.41
N THR A 95 -14.96 8.57 1.62
CA THR A 95 -14.12 8.17 2.75
C THR A 95 -13.95 6.65 2.85
N ARG A 96 -14.95 5.89 2.37
CA ARG A 96 -14.91 4.42 2.31
C ARG A 96 -14.68 3.97 0.86
N ASN A 97 -13.54 4.36 0.31
CA ASN A 97 -13.15 4.10 -1.08
C ASN A 97 -12.11 2.97 -1.21
N THR A 98 -12.10 2.03 -0.25
CA THR A 98 -11.37 0.76 -0.29
C THR A 98 -9.85 0.83 -0.10
N THR A 99 -9.14 1.78 -0.72
CA THR A 99 -7.67 1.82 -0.68
C THR A 99 -7.08 3.22 -0.56
N HIS A 100 -5.97 3.29 0.18
CA HIS A 100 -5.02 4.41 0.20
C HIS A 100 -3.83 4.10 -0.71
N GLY A 101 -3.12 5.15 -1.12
CA GLY A 101 -1.83 5.02 -1.76
C GLY A 101 -1.14 6.37 -1.86
N SER A 102 0.16 6.36 -1.61
CA SER A 102 1.04 7.51 -1.65
C SER A 102 0.88 8.30 -2.96
N ASP A 103 1.03 9.62 -2.92
CA ASP A 103 0.84 10.50 -4.08
C ASP A 103 2.14 10.84 -4.83
N SER A 104 3.26 10.58 -4.18
CA SER A 104 4.61 10.92 -4.62
C SER A 104 5.63 9.96 -4.00
N PRO A 105 6.83 9.78 -4.60
CA PRO A 105 7.92 9.02 -3.98
C PRO A 105 8.24 9.50 -2.56
N ALA A 106 8.27 10.83 -2.34
CA ALA A 106 8.52 11.40 -1.02
C ALA A 106 7.44 11.03 0.01
N SER A 107 6.16 11.01 -0.39
CA SER A 107 5.09 10.51 0.50
C SER A 107 5.22 8.99 0.73
N ALA A 108 5.62 8.22 -0.28
CA ALA A 108 5.80 6.78 -0.16
C ALA A 108 6.86 6.43 0.88
N SER A 109 8.05 7.04 0.83
CA SER A 109 9.09 6.81 1.84
C SER A 109 8.62 7.18 3.26
N ARG A 110 7.89 8.30 3.42
CA ARG A 110 7.33 8.68 4.74
C ARG A 110 6.31 7.67 5.26
N GLU A 111 5.40 7.23 4.40
CA GLU A 111 4.35 6.27 4.76
C GLU A 111 4.92 4.86 5.02
N ILE A 112 5.92 4.45 4.23
CA ILE A 112 6.69 3.21 4.45
C ILE A 112 7.35 3.25 5.82
N ALA A 113 8.11 4.30 6.14
CA ALA A 113 8.75 4.44 7.45
C ALA A 113 7.75 4.49 8.61
N PHE A 114 6.54 5.03 8.38
CA PHE A 114 5.48 5.07 9.39
C PHE A 114 4.94 3.67 9.72
N PHE A 115 4.67 2.84 8.71
CA PHE A 115 4.09 1.51 8.92
C PHE A 115 5.14 0.43 9.14
N PHE A 116 6.31 0.54 8.51
CA PHE A 116 7.40 -0.44 8.53
C PHE A 116 8.71 0.24 8.95
N PRO A 117 8.83 0.75 10.20
CA PRO A 117 10.06 1.38 10.68
C PRO A 117 11.28 0.44 10.63
N GLU A 118 11.05 -0.87 10.61
CA GLU A 118 12.06 -1.91 10.44
C GLU A 118 12.57 -2.07 8.98
N PHE A 119 11.92 -1.43 8.01
CA PHE A 119 12.26 -1.57 6.60
C PHE A 119 13.34 -0.57 6.19
N ASP A 120 14.49 -1.10 5.79
CA ASP A 120 15.58 -0.33 5.20
C ASP A 120 15.38 -0.21 3.69
N GLU A 121 14.86 0.94 3.26
CA GLU A 121 14.58 1.24 1.85
C GLU A 121 15.87 1.28 1.01
N GLN A 122 16.96 1.82 1.55
CA GLN A 122 18.23 1.92 0.82
C GLN A 122 18.81 0.52 0.57
N ARG A 123 18.89 -0.29 1.62
CA ARG A 123 19.36 -1.68 1.50
C ARG A 123 18.51 -2.47 0.51
N TRP A 124 17.19 -2.26 0.51
CA TRP A 124 16.30 -2.93 -0.43
C TRP A 124 16.64 -2.59 -1.89
N TYR A 125 16.89 -1.31 -2.21
CA TYR A 125 17.29 -0.91 -3.56
C TYR A 125 18.69 -1.42 -3.94
N GLU A 126 19.62 -1.51 -3.00
CA GLU A 126 20.99 -1.96 -3.28
C GLU A 126 21.09 -3.49 -3.44
N GLN A 127 20.30 -4.26 -2.68
CA GLN A 127 20.45 -5.71 -2.58
C GLN A 127 19.30 -6.47 -3.22
N ASP A 128 18.06 -6.15 -2.85
CA ASP A 128 16.90 -6.96 -3.22
C ASP A 128 16.35 -6.59 -4.61
N GLU A 129 16.19 -5.30 -4.91
CA GLU A 129 15.62 -4.81 -6.18
C GLU A 129 16.36 -5.35 -7.43
N PRO A 130 17.71 -5.38 -7.48
CA PRO A 130 18.42 -5.87 -8.65
C PRO A 130 18.15 -7.36 -8.90
N GLN A 131 18.03 -8.16 -7.84
CA GLN A 131 17.74 -9.60 -7.93
C GLN A 131 16.30 -9.84 -8.38
N LEU A 132 15.35 -9.02 -7.91
CA LEU A 132 13.97 -9.05 -8.37
C LEU A 132 13.88 -8.73 -9.87
N ARG A 133 14.66 -7.76 -10.36
CA ARG A 133 14.71 -7.40 -11.79
C ARG A 133 15.25 -8.53 -12.68
N GLN A 134 16.11 -9.39 -12.15
CA GLN A 134 16.63 -10.56 -12.85
C GLN A 134 15.65 -11.75 -12.88
N GLY A 135 14.45 -11.60 -12.32
CA GLY A 135 13.41 -12.63 -12.33
C GLY A 135 13.64 -13.76 -11.32
N GLN A 136 14.60 -13.61 -10.41
CA GLN A 136 14.91 -14.60 -9.38
C GLN A 136 13.96 -14.47 -8.18
N LEU A 137 12.66 -14.62 -8.39
CA LEU A 137 11.67 -14.41 -7.33
C LEU A 137 10.53 -15.42 -7.34
N PHE A 138 9.93 -15.63 -6.17
CA PHE A 138 8.69 -16.37 -6.01
C PHE A 138 7.75 -15.65 -5.06
N TYR A 139 6.45 -15.91 -5.21
CA TYR A 139 5.44 -15.40 -4.29
C TYR A 139 5.18 -16.40 -3.16
N SER A 140 5.41 -15.98 -1.92
CA SER A 140 5.07 -16.73 -0.71
C SER A 140 3.63 -16.41 -0.31
N ALA A 141 2.70 -17.35 -0.51
CA ALA A 141 1.30 -17.16 -0.14
C ALA A 141 1.07 -17.06 1.37
N GLN A 142 1.92 -17.74 2.14
CA GLN A 142 1.90 -17.77 3.61
C GLN A 142 2.24 -16.39 4.18
N GLU A 143 3.30 -15.77 3.66
CA GLU A 143 3.79 -14.47 4.13
C GLU A 143 3.20 -13.29 3.34
N ARG A 144 2.53 -13.57 2.23
CA ARG A 144 1.95 -12.59 1.29
C ARG A 144 2.97 -11.62 0.69
N VAL A 145 4.19 -12.08 0.48
CA VAL A 145 5.28 -11.28 -0.10
C VAL A 145 5.96 -12.02 -1.25
N HIS A 146 6.58 -11.26 -2.14
CA HIS A 146 7.54 -11.81 -3.09
C HIS A 146 8.91 -11.86 -2.43
N ARG A 147 9.60 -12.99 -2.60
CA ARG A 147 10.93 -13.27 -2.03
C ARG A 147 11.89 -13.53 -3.17
N VAL A 148 13.15 -13.17 -2.95
CA VAL A 148 14.25 -13.53 -3.86
C VAL A 148 14.62 -15.00 -3.64
N LEU A 149 14.86 -15.73 -4.73
CA LEU A 149 15.32 -17.12 -4.69
C LEU A 149 16.74 -17.17 -4.11
N GLY A 150 16.92 -17.90 -3.00
CA GLY A 150 18.23 -18.07 -2.36
C GLY A 150 18.56 -17.05 -1.26
N ALA A 151 17.69 -16.06 -0.98
CA ALA A 151 17.86 -15.20 0.18
C ALA A 151 17.70 -16.02 1.47
N GLN A 152 18.80 -16.26 2.19
CA GLN A 152 18.71 -16.79 3.55
C GLN A 152 17.95 -15.79 4.43
N PRO A 153 17.06 -16.23 5.33
CA PRO A 153 16.47 -15.33 6.29
C PRO A 153 17.60 -14.67 7.08
N ALA A 154 17.63 -13.34 7.11
CA ALA A 154 18.53 -12.60 7.98
C ALA A 154 18.34 -13.15 9.39
N GLN A 155 19.36 -13.80 9.94
CA GLN A 155 19.34 -14.26 11.32
C GLN A 155 19.15 -13.03 12.20
N VAL A 156 18.04 -13.01 12.93
CA VAL A 156 17.80 -12.03 13.98
C VAL A 156 18.75 -12.41 15.11
N THR A 157 19.86 -11.68 15.25
CA THR A 157 20.70 -11.68 16.45
C THR A 157 20.07 -10.83 17.53
#